data_AF-A0A9N9I5Q5-F1
#
_entry.id   AF-A0A9N9I5Q5-F1
#
_cell.length_a   1.000
_cell.length_b   1.000
_cell.length_c   1.000
_cell.angle_alpha   90.00
_cell.angle_beta   90.00
_cell.angle_gamma   90.00
#
_symmetry.space_group_name_H-M   'P 1'
#
loop_
_entity.id
_entity.type
_entity.pdbx_description
1 polymer ?
#
loop_
_entity_poly.entity_id
_entity_poly.type
_entity_poly.pdbx_seq_one_letter_code
_entity_poly.pdbx_strand_id
1 'polypeptide(L)'
;MSTASIIRRKKTKLEKKSRGETGRKVEQIQELNDNDKENRKRQRTDDLPGNINYDYYVDLTELDDSPIIQKSIKNKICRLVKKFEEEKEEAEKRTILEDNLKFRWETKEHRQSMLRLENTGSVRGALEYVRSKILLNNSFPTFEEPIDKTLLRLSQDQNFLSYLQKMCHENQLRIEDIRRCIGGLYHTASKNFHGHGKIIINSSSWSANEVLSLGVIFEYFKIEWSYHNADGLWSGVERKSFTSNEQI
;
A
#
# COMPACT_ATOMS: atom_id res chain seq x y z
N MET A 1 49.63 13.57 8.89
CA MET A 1 48.60 12.51 8.74
C MET A 1 47.53 13.01 7.76
N SER A 2 47.30 12.31 6.65
CA SER A 2 46.41 12.76 5.58
C SER A 2 44.93 12.62 5.97
N THR A 3 44.14 13.65 5.70
CA THR A 3 42.68 13.71 5.87
C THR A 3 41.95 12.59 5.14
N ALA A 4 42.53 12.07 4.04
CA ALA A 4 42.00 10.91 3.32
C ALA A 4 42.00 9.61 4.15
N SER A 5 42.96 9.46 5.08
CA SER A 5 43.12 8.26 5.91
C SER A 5 42.05 8.18 7.02
N ILE A 6 41.58 9.34 7.50
CA ILE A 6 40.56 9.45 8.55
C ILE A 6 39.16 9.14 7.98
N ILE A 7 38.88 9.57 6.75
CA ILE A 7 37.59 9.34 6.08
C ILE A 7 37.41 7.85 5.75
N ARG A 8 38.46 7.15 5.27
CA ARG A 8 38.40 5.70 5.02
C ARG A 8 38.12 4.88 6.28
N ARG A 9 38.64 5.28 7.44
CA ARG A 9 38.37 4.57 8.71
C ARG A 9 36.98 4.84 9.28
N LYS A 10 36.36 5.99 9.01
CA LYS A 10 34.98 6.27 9.42
C LYS A 10 33.95 5.53 8.56
N LYS A 11 34.20 5.36 7.26
CA LYS A 11 33.28 4.68 6.34
C LYS A 11 33.12 3.18 6.66
N THR A 12 34.21 2.50 7.00
CA THR A 12 34.18 1.06 7.38
C THR A 12 33.52 0.79 8.75
N LYS A 13 33.47 1.78 9.65
CA LYS A 13 32.78 1.66 10.95
C LYS A 13 31.26 1.84 10.81
N LEU A 14 30.80 2.66 9.87
CA LEU A 14 29.37 2.87 9.59
C LEU A 14 28.74 1.70 8.82
N GLU A 15 29.45 1.09 7.87
CA GLU A 15 28.95 -0.07 7.12
C GLU A 15 28.76 -1.31 8.00
N LYS A 16 29.63 -1.52 8.99
CA LYS A 16 29.48 -2.63 9.95
C LYS A 16 28.31 -2.43 10.94
N LYS A 17 27.90 -1.19 11.22
CA LYS A 17 26.77 -0.92 12.11
C LYS A 17 25.42 -1.12 11.42
N SER A 18 25.31 -0.74 10.13
CA SER A 18 24.05 -0.90 9.40
C SER A 18 23.67 -2.38 9.13
N ARG A 19 24.65 -3.25 8.85
CA ARG A 19 24.39 -4.69 8.61
C ARG A 19 23.91 -5.45 9.85
N GLY A 20 24.27 -5.00 11.06
CA GLY A 20 23.81 -5.62 12.31
C GLY A 20 22.36 -5.29 12.68
N GLU A 21 21.87 -4.10 12.29
CA GLU A 21 20.50 -3.67 12.58
C GLU A 21 19.48 -4.20 11.57
N THR A 22 19.88 -4.45 10.32
CA THR A 22 18.97 -5.04 9.32
C THR A 22 18.75 -6.53 9.56
N GLY A 23 19.77 -7.27 10.02
CA GLY A 23 19.64 -8.69 10.36
C GLY A 23 18.65 -8.95 11.51
N ARG A 24 18.75 -8.17 12.60
CA ARG A 24 17.83 -8.32 13.76
C ARG A 24 16.38 -7.97 13.45
N LYS A 25 16.13 -7.05 12.50
CA LYS A 25 14.76 -6.71 12.09
C LYS A 25 14.14 -7.79 11.22
N VAL A 26 14.93 -8.50 10.41
CA VAL A 26 14.42 -9.61 9.59
C VAL A 26 14.12 -10.84 10.45
N GLU A 27 14.94 -11.14 11.47
CA GLU A 27 14.65 -12.21 12.44
C GLU A 27 13.39 -11.91 13.27
N GLN A 28 13.20 -10.67 13.73
CA GLN A 28 11.96 -10.29 14.46
C GLN A 28 10.69 -10.38 13.59
N ILE A 29 10.77 -10.08 12.30
CA ILE A 29 9.61 -10.18 11.39
C ILE A 29 9.30 -11.65 11.05
N GLN A 30 10.31 -12.51 10.99
CA GLN A 30 10.13 -13.95 10.77
C GLN A 30 9.50 -14.63 12.01
N GLU A 31 9.97 -14.30 13.22
CA GLU A 31 9.41 -14.82 14.49
C GLU A 31 7.96 -14.37 14.73
N LEU A 32 7.59 -13.14 14.32
CA LEU A 32 6.22 -12.66 14.41
C LEU A 32 5.26 -13.41 13.46
N ASN A 33 5.72 -13.74 12.25
CA ASN A 33 4.90 -14.46 11.26
C ASN A 33 4.70 -15.96 11.61
N ASP A 34 5.70 -16.58 12.24
CA ASP A 34 5.59 -17.99 12.64
C ASP A 34 4.70 -18.14 13.89
N ASN A 35 4.74 -17.18 14.83
CA ASN A 35 3.80 -17.12 15.96
C ASN A 35 2.34 -16.90 15.50
N ASP A 36 2.11 -16.08 14.45
CA ASP A 36 0.76 -15.83 13.92
C ASP A 36 0.18 -17.06 13.19
N LYS A 37 1.03 -17.86 12.54
CA LYS A 37 0.62 -19.14 11.95
C LYS A 37 0.31 -20.20 13.00
N GLU A 38 1.05 -20.23 14.11
CA GLU A 38 0.80 -21.17 15.20
C GLU A 38 -0.47 -20.81 15.99
N ASN A 39 -0.74 -19.51 16.21
CA ASN A 39 -2.00 -19.04 16.80
C ASN A 39 -3.22 -19.33 15.92
N ARG A 40 -3.11 -19.20 14.59
CA ARG A 40 -4.21 -19.56 13.67
C ARG A 40 -4.47 -21.06 13.57
N LYS A 41 -3.47 -21.91 13.86
CA LYS A 41 -3.67 -23.37 13.97
C LYS A 41 -4.31 -23.77 15.29
N ARG A 42 -4.01 -23.05 16.39
CA ARG A 42 -4.66 -23.27 17.70
C ARG A 42 -6.11 -22.79 17.75
N GLN A 43 -6.48 -21.78 16.96
CA GLN A 43 -7.87 -21.29 16.87
C GLN A 43 -8.83 -22.10 15.99
N ARG A 44 -8.40 -23.25 15.43
CA ARG A 44 -9.27 -24.09 14.57
C ARG A 44 -9.65 -25.44 15.17
N THR A 45 -9.20 -25.79 16.37
CA THR A 45 -9.55 -27.08 16.99
C THR A 45 -10.41 -26.98 18.24
N ASP A 46 -10.50 -25.81 18.86
CA ASP A 46 -11.32 -25.53 20.05
C ASP A 46 -11.87 -24.11 19.80
N ASP A 47 -13.15 -23.79 19.57
CA ASP A 47 -14.38 -24.23 20.20
C ASP A 47 -15.53 -24.06 19.18
N LEU A 48 -16.11 -25.16 18.70
CA LEU A 48 -17.52 -25.11 18.32
C LEU A 48 -18.28 -24.85 19.63
N PRO A 49 -19.07 -23.77 19.77
CA PRO A 49 -19.89 -23.60 20.97
C PRO A 49 -20.84 -24.78 21.03
N GLY A 50 -20.51 -25.73 21.91
CA GLY A 50 -21.42 -26.77 22.33
C GLY A 50 -22.73 -26.09 22.67
N ASN A 51 -23.81 -26.69 22.19
CA ASN A 51 -25.19 -26.27 22.42
C ASN A 51 -25.39 -25.97 23.93
N ILE A 52 -25.16 -24.72 24.35
CA ILE A 52 -25.32 -24.30 25.74
C ILE A 52 -26.81 -24.26 25.97
N ASN A 53 -27.31 -25.28 26.66
CA ASN A 53 -28.68 -25.32 27.14
C ASN A 53 -28.86 -24.18 28.15
N TYR A 54 -29.56 -23.11 27.74
CA TYR A 54 -29.82 -21.90 28.54
C TYR A 54 -30.94 -22.09 29.57
N ASP A 55 -31.21 -23.30 30.04
CA ASP A 55 -32.15 -23.56 31.14
C ASP A 55 -31.47 -23.45 32.51
N TYR A 56 -30.70 -22.37 32.74
CA TYR A 56 -30.29 -22.01 34.10
C TYR A 56 -31.39 -21.16 34.74
N TYR A 57 -32.49 -21.83 35.08
CA TYR A 57 -33.52 -21.25 35.95
C TYR A 57 -32.90 -21.05 37.34
N VAL A 58 -32.66 -19.81 37.72
CA VAL A 58 -32.37 -19.48 39.13
C VAL A 58 -33.67 -19.72 39.89
N ASP A 59 -33.75 -20.83 40.63
CA ASP A 59 -34.88 -21.13 41.49
C ASP A 59 -34.89 -20.14 42.67
N LEU A 60 -35.78 -19.17 42.62
CA LEU A 60 -35.93 -18.11 43.61
C LEU A 60 -36.89 -18.52 44.75
N THR A 61 -37.38 -19.78 44.80
CA THR A 61 -38.36 -20.22 45.81
C THR A 61 -37.82 -20.29 47.23
N GLU A 62 -36.50 -20.23 47.44
CA GLU A 62 -35.86 -20.25 48.77
C GLU A 62 -35.42 -18.87 49.28
N LEU A 63 -35.77 -17.77 48.60
CA LEU A 63 -35.43 -16.42 49.06
C LEU A 63 -36.38 -15.95 50.14
N ASP A 64 -35.81 -15.59 51.29
CA ASP A 64 -36.47 -14.93 52.43
C ASP A 64 -37.47 -13.87 51.96
N ASP A 65 -38.75 -14.00 52.35
CA ASP A 65 -39.91 -13.23 51.89
C ASP A 65 -39.86 -11.73 52.28
N SER A 66 -38.72 -11.27 52.78
CA SER A 66 -38.48 -9.86 53.09
C SER A 66 -38.61 -8.99 51.83
N PRO A 67 -39.60 -8.09 51.75
CA PRO A 67 -39.83 -7.25 50.57
C PRO A 67 -38.66 -6.32 50.27
N ILE A 68 -37.82 -6.04 51.28
CA ILE A 68 -36.59 -5.24 51.14
C ILE A 68 -35.52 -6.03 50.36
N ILE A 69 -35.35 -7.32 50.67
CA ILE A 69 -34.40 -8.20 50.01
C ILE A 69 -34.84 -8.44 48.56
N GLN A 70 -36.12 -8.72 48.34
CA GLN A 70 -36.69 -8.89 46.99
C GLN A 70 -36.49 -7.64 46.12
N LYS A 71 -36.73 -6.44 46.65
CA LYS A 71 -36.51 -5.16 45.93
C LYS A 71 -35.04 -4.95 45.58
N SER A 72 -34.13 -5.28 46.50
CA SER A 72 -32.67 -5.16 46.29
C SER A 72 -32.19 -6.12 45.20
N ILE A 73 -32.63 -7.38 45.24
CA ILE A 73 -32.32 -8.41 44.24
C ILE A 73 -32.86 -8.01 42.87
N LYS A 74 -34.14 -7.59 42.79
CA LYS A 74 -34.76 -7.13 41.55
C LYS A 74 -33.99 -5.96 40.91
N ASN A 75 -33.54 -5.00 41.72
CA ASN A 75 -32.73 -3.88 41.24
C ASN A 75 -31.36 -4.32 40.72
N LYS A 76 -30.71 -5.28 41.38
CA LYS A 76 -29.43 -5.84 40.91
C LYS A 76 -29.59 -6.58 39.59
N ILE A 77 -30.63 -7.42 39.47
CA ILE A 77 -30.94 -8.14 38.22
C ILE A 77 -31.21 -7.14 37.09
N CYS A 78 -32.03 -6.12 37.32
CA CYS A 78 -32.33 -5.10 36.31
C CYS A 78 -31.06 -4.37 35.81
N ARG A 79 -30.13 -4.04 36.72
CA ARG A 79 -28.84 -3.43 36.34
C ARG A 79 -27.95 -4.38 35.54
N LEU A 80 -27.91 -5.67 35.92
CA LEU A 80 -27.12 -6.67 35.21
C LEU A 80 -27.66 -6.91 33.80
N VAL A 81 -28.99 -7.08 33.67
CA VAL A 81 -29.65 -7.24 32.37
C VAL A 81 -29.34 -6.06 31.46
N LYS A 82 -29.48 -4.82 31.97
CA LYS A 82 -29.16 -3.62 31.20
C LYS A 82 -27.69 -3.58 30.76
N LYS A 83 -26.76 -3.97 31.63
CA LYS A 83 -25.33 -4.02 31.29
C LYS A 83 -25.03 -5.06 30.21
N PHE A 84 -25.65 -6.25 30.31
CA PHE A 84 -25.51 -7.30 29.29
C PHE A 84 -26.09 -6.87 27.94
N GLU A 85 -27.23 -6.17 27.93
CA GLU A 85 -27.82 -5.61 26.71
C GLU A 85 -26.89 -4.57 26.06
N GLU A 86 -26.32 -3.65 26.84
CA GLU A 86 -25.35 -2.64 26.36
C GLU A 86 -24.08 -3.29 25.80
N GLU A 87 -23.50 -4.29 26.49
CA GLU A 87 -22.31 -5.03 26.02
C GLU A 87 -22.60 -5.81 24.74
N LYS A 88 -23.80 -6.40 24.61
CA LYS A 88 -24.23 -7.10 23.40
C LYS A 88 -24.37 -6.14 22.21
N GLU A 89 -24.99 -4.99 22.42
CA GLU A 89 -25.15 -3.96 21.38
C GLU A 89 -23.79 -3.40 20.93
N GLU A 90 -22.85 -3.22 21.87
CA GLU A 90 -21.51 -2.73 21.53
C GLU A 90 -20.68 -3.77 20.75
N ALA A 91 -20.82 -5.06 21.09
CA ALA A 91 -20.19 -6.14 20.33
C ALA A 91 -20.71 -6.21 18.89
N GLU A 92 -22.03 -6.07 18.70
CA GLU A 92 -22.66 -6.05 17.37
C GLU A 92 -22.22 -4.83 16.54
N LYS A 93 -22.08 -3.65 17.16
CA LYS A 93 -21.52 -2.47 16.47
C LYS A 93 -20.07 -2.69 16.01
N ARG A 94 -19.26 -3.39 16.81
CA ARG A 94 -17.86 -3.70 16.44
C ARG A 94 -17.78 -4.67 15.27
N THR A 95 -18.58 -5.74 15.28
CA THR A 95 -18.60 -6.69 14.15
C THR A 95 -19.07 -6.03 12.86
N ILE A 96 -20.13 -5.22 12.90
CA ILE A 96 -20.59 -4.44 11.75
C ILE A 96 -19.50 -3.50 11.23
N LEU A 97 -18.74 -2.86 12.12
CA LEU A 97 -17.64 -1.98 11.73
C LEU A 97 -16.52 -2.75 11.04
N GLU A 98 -16.12 -3.90 11.58
CA GLU A 98 -15.10 -4.78 11.00
C GLU A 98 -15.51 -5.30 9.62
N ASP A 99 -16.76 -5.75 9.47
CA ASP A 99 -17.31 -6.20 8.20
C ASP A 99 -17.37 -5.08 7.17
N ASN A 100 -17.77 -3.87 7.57
CA ASN A 100 -17.74 -2.70 6.69
C ASN A 100 -16.32 -2.33 6.26
N LEU A 101 -15.35 -2.40 7.17
CA LEU A 101 -13.94 -2.16 6.83
C LEU A 101 -13.45 -3.21 5.83
N LYS A 102 -13.75 -4.48 6.06
CA LYS A 102 -13.40 -5.58 5.17
C LYS A 102 -14.03 -5.43 3.80
N PHE A 103 -15.34 -5.16 3.73
CA PHE A 103 -16.05 -4.94 2.47
C PHE A 103 -15.48 -3.75 1.68
N ARG A 104 -15.11 -2.67 2.37
CA ARG A 104 -14.42 -1.53 1.75
C ARG A 104 -13.05 -1.91 1.19
N TRP A 105 -12.31 -2.81 1.84
CA TRP A 105 -11.04 -3.32 1.32
C TRP A 105 -11.24 -4.19 0.08
N GLU A 106 -12.18 -5.13 0.12
CA GLU A 106 -12.50 -6.02 -1.01
C GLU A 106 -12.99 -5.23 -2.23
N THR A 107 -13.87 -4.25 -2.02
CA THR A 107 -14.35 -3.36 -3.09
C THR A 107 -13.22 -2.55 -3.71
N LYS A 108 -12.24 -2.11 -2.90
CA LYS A 108 -11.06 -1.39 -3.40
C LYS A 108 -10.14 -2.29 -4.20
N GLU A 109 -9.91 -3.52 -3.75
CA GLU A 109 -9.11 -4.50 -4.47
C GLU A 109 -9.77 -4.88 -5.80
N HIS A 110 -11.08 -5.13 -5.78
CA HIS A 110 -11.88 -5.39 -6.97
C HIS A 110 -11.84 -4.21 -7.95
N ARG A 111 -11.99 -2.98 -7.47
CA ARG A 111 -11.87 -1.76 -8.30
C ARG A 111 -10.48 -1.61 -8.90
N GLN A 112 -9.42 -1.88 -8.14
CA GLN A 112 -8.06 -1.88 -8.66
C GLN A 112 -7.85 -2.98 -9.71
N SER A 113 -8.44 -4.16 -9.52
CA SER A 113 -8.41 -5.25 -10.50
C SER A 113 -9.18 -4.88 -11.78
N MET A 114 -10.34 -4.24 -11.65
CA MET A 114 -11.14 -3.72 -12.77
C MET A 114 -10.41 -2.63 -13.56
N LEU A 115 -9.74 -1.68 -12.89
CA LEU A 115 -8.91 -0.67 -13.56
C LEU A 115 -7.70 -1.31 -14.27
N ARG A 116 -7.17 -2.43 -13.76
CA ARG A 116 -6.20 -3.25 -14.47
C ARG A 116 -6.82 -4.00 -15.65
N LEU A 117 -8.12 -4.23 -15.73
CA LEU A 117 -8.73 -4.93 -16.87
C LEU A 117 -9.11 -3.98 -18.01
N GLU A 118 -9.58 -2.77 -17.71
CA GLU A 118 -10.10 -1.83 -18.72
C GLU A 118 -9.03 -0.91 -19.34
N ASN A 119 -7.89 -0.69 -18.65
CA ASN A 119 -6.88 0.30 -19.06
C ASN A 119 -5.43 -0.24 -19.13
N THR A 120 -5.22 -1.56 -18.99
CA THR A 120 -3.89 -2.20 -18.81
C THR A 120 -2.88 -1.92 -19.91
N GLY A 121 -3.35 -1.55 -21.09
CA GLY A 121 -2.50 -1.28 -22.24
C GLY A 121 -1.97 0.16 -22.33
N SER A 122 -2.45 1.09 -21.50
CA SER A 122 -2.17 2.51 -21.70
C SER A 122 -1.23 3.10 -20.65
N VAL A 123 -0.52 4.17 -21.03
CA VAL A 123 0.26 5.00 -20.09
C VAL A 123 -0.61 5.50 -18.93
N ARG A 124 -1.87 5.86 -19.22
CA ARG A 124 -2.84 6.28 -18.20
C ARG A 124 -3.09 5.17 -17.17
N GLY A 125 -3.41 3.97 -17.62
CA GLY A 125 -3.63 2.81 -16.75
C GLY A 125 -2.40 2.47 -15.90
N ALA A 126 -1.21 2.58 -16.50
CA ALA A 126 0.05 2.39 -15.79
C ALA A 126 0.23 3.42 -14.65
N LEU A 127 -0.07 4.70 -14.89
CA LEU A 127 -0.03 5.74 -13.86
C LEU A 127 -1.08 5.52 -12.75
N GLU A 128 -2.27 5.02 -13.08
CA GLU A 128 -3.29 4.62 -12.09
C GLU A 128 -2.81 3.46 -11.21
N TYR A 129 -2.09 2.49 -11.80
CA TYR A 129 -1.44 1.41 -11.06
C TYR A 129 -0.33 1.95 -10.13
N VAL A 130 0.53 2.86 -10.63
CA VAL A 130 1.57 3.51 -9.82
C VAL A 130 0.95 4.23 -8.62
N ARG A 131 -0.10 5.03 -8.82
CA ARG A 131 -0.84 5.68 -7.72
C ARG A 131 -1.32 4.66 -6.70
N SER A 132 -1.94 3.58 -7.17
CA SER A 132 -2.45 2.52 -6.31
C SER A 132 -1.35 1.90 -5.44
N LYS A 133 -0.17 1.65 -6.02
CA LYS A 133 1.00 1.14 -5.28
C LYS A 133 1.51 2.14 -4.23
N ILE A 134 1.59 3.43 -4.57
CA ILE A 134 2.03 4.46 -3.62
C ILE A 134 1.04 4.58 -2.45
N LEU A 135 -0.26 4.56 -2.73
CA LEU A 135 -1.29 4.67 -1.69
C LEU A 135 -1.34 3.44 -0.78
N LEU A 136 -1.09 2.23 -1.30
CA LEU A 136 -1.02 1.01 -0.49
C LEU A 136 0.15 1.02 0.50
N ASN A 137 1.28 1.65 0.13
CA ASN A 137 2.44 1.75 1.00
C ASN A 137 2.29 2.81 2.11
N ASN A 138 1.28 3.69 2.02
CA ASN A 138 1.00 4.69 3.03
C ASN A 138 -0.11 4.18 3.97
N SER A 139 0.15 4.17 5.28
CA SER A 139 -0.74 3.62 6.32
C SER A 139 -2.15 4.25 6.38
N PHE A 140 -2.39 5.34 5.65
CA PHE A 140 -3.69 6.01 5.53
C PHE A 140 -3.99 6.37 4.06
N PRO A 141 -4.66 5.51 3.30
CA PRO A 141 -5.01 5.80 1.92
C PRO A 141 -6.21 6.75 1.84
N THR A 142 -5.96 8.05 1.69
CA THR A 142 -6.96 9.00 1.18
C THR A 142 -7.14 8.73 -0.31
N PHE A 143 -8.08 7.83 -0.65
CA PHE A 143 -8.35 7.39 -2.02
C PHE A 143 -8.89 8.50 -2.94
N GLU A 144 -9.18 9.68 -2.38
CA GLU A 144 -9.64 10.86 -3.11
C GLU A 144 -8.51 11.74 -3.64
N GLU A 145 -7.24 11.46 -3.27
CA GLU A 145 -6.13 12.30 -3.71
C GLU A 145 -5.91 12.21 -5.24
N PRO A 146 -5.93 13.33 -5.99
CA PRO A 146 -5.65 13.34 -7.43
C PRO A 146 -4.33 12.65 -7.80
N ILE A 147 -4.28 12.01 -8.97
CA ILE A 147 -3.08 11.29 -9.46
C ILE A 147 -1.87 12.23 -9.53
N ASP A 148 -2.07 13.45 -10.04
CA ASP A 148 -1.00 14.46 -10.14
C ASP A 148 -0.35 14.76 -8.77
N LYS A 149 -1.15 14.85 -7.70
CA LYS A 149 -0.63 15.05 -6.34
C LYS A 149 0.15 13.83 -5.85
N THR A 150 -0.33 12.63 -6.16
CA THR A 150 0.37 11.39 -5.81
C THR A 150 1.72 11.28 -6.52
N LEU A 151 1.77 11.62 -7.81
CA LEU A 151 3.01 11.65 -8.60
C LEU A 151 3.96 12.76 -8.14
N LEU A 152 3.43 13.92 -7.76
CA LEU A 152 4.23 14.99 -7.16
C LEU A 152 4.87 14.53 -5.84
N ARG A 153 4.12 13.82 -4.98
CA ARG A 153 4.68 13.21 -3.75
C ARG A 153 5.75 12.16 -4.07
N LEU A 154 5.56 11.34 -5.11
CA LEU A 154 6.59 10.41 -5.59
C LEU A 154 7.87 11.17 -5.95
N SER A 155 7.77 12.32 -6.62
CA SER A 155 8.92 13.18 -6.97
C SER A 155 9.62 13.84 -5.76
N GLN A 156 9.11 13.61 -4.54
CA GLN A 156 9.70 14.06 -3.29
C GLN A 156 10.22 12.88 -2.44
N ASP A 157 9.90 11.64 -2.81
CA ASP A 157 10.40 10.45 -2.13
C ASP A 157 11.91 10.30 -2.34
N GLN A 158 12.65 10.06 -1.26
CA GLN A 158 14.12 10.06 -1.30
C GLN A 158 14.70 8.88 -2.11
N ASN A 159 14.04 7.72 -2.07
CA ASN A 159 14.49 6.54 -2.81
C ASN A 159 14.27 6.73 -4.31
N PHE A 160 13.08 7.21 -4.67
CA PHE A 160 12.75 7.57 -6.04
C PHE A 160 13.65 8.70 -6.56
N LEU A 161 13.86 9.76 -5.78
CA LEU A 161 14.73 10.88 -6.16
C LEU A 161 16.17 10.45 -6.43
N SER A 162 16.73 9.57 -5.61
CA SER A 162 18.09 9.06 -5.80
C SER A 162 18.20 8.27 -7.13
N TYR A 163 17.18 7.49 -7.46
CA TYR A 163 17.10 6.78 -8.73
C TYR A 163 16.90 7.73 -9.92
N LEU A 164 16.01 8.72 -9.79
CA LEU A 164 15.76 9.75 -10.80
C LEU A 164 17.02 10.57 -11.10
N GLN A 165 17.77 10.99 -10.07
CA GLN A 165 19.04 11.71 -10.23
C GLN A 165 20.04 10.94 -11.08
N LYS A 166 20.17 9.63 -10.83
CA LYS A 166 21.04 8.75 -11.62
C LYS A 166 20.62 8.74 -13.09
N MET A 167 19.33 8.52 -13.37
CA MET A 167 18.82 8.45 -14.74
C MET A 167 18.93 9.79 -15.47
N CYS A 168 18.68 10.91 -14.78
CA CYS A 168 18.89 12.26 -15.34
C CYS A 168 20.37 12.50 -15.69
N HIS A 169 21.30 12.07 -14.84
CA HIS A 169 22.74 12.21 -15.10
C HIS A 169 23.19 11.41 -16.33
N GLU A 170 22.73 10.16 -16.46
CA GLU A 170 23.03 9.29 -17.61
C GLU A 170 22.48 9.86 -18.93
N ASN A 171 21.39 10.63 -18.86
CA ASN A 171 20.76 11.25 -20.03
C ASN A 171 21.09 12.74 -20.21
N GLN A 172 22.01 13.29 -19.40
CA GLN A 172 22.43 14.70 -19.45
C GLN A 172 21.27 15.71 -19.31
N LEU A 173 20.24 15.36 -18.54
CA LEU A 173 19.05 16.17 -18.31
C LEU A 173 19.06 16.80 -16.91
N ARG A 174 18.44 17.98 -16.78
CA ARG A 174 18.29 18.67 -15.50
C ARG A 174 17.15 18.05 -14.69
N ILE A 175 17.43 17.65 -13.46
CA ILE A 175 16.43 16.99 -12.62
C ILE A 175 15.22 17.88 -12.31
N GLU A 176 15.42 19.19 -12.18
CA GLU A 176 14.36 20.15 -11.89
C GLU A 176 13.30 20.18 -12.99
N ASP A 177 13.71 20.06 -14.25
CA ASP A 177 12.81 20.04 -15.40
C ASP A 177 11.99 18.74 -15.42
N ILE A 178 12.64 17.61 -15.16
CA ILE A 178 12.00 16.30 -15.06
C ILE A 178 10.99 16.26 -13.91
N ARG A 179 11.35 16.78 -12.73
CA ARG A 179 10.45 16.84 -11.57
C ARG A 179 9.20 17.69 -11.84
N ARG A 180 9.35 18.79 -12.58
CA ARG A 180 8.22 19.63 -12.99
C ARG A 180 7.27 18.88 -13.92
N CYS A 181 7.81 18.05 -14.83
CA CYS A 181 7.01 17.24 -15.74
C CYS A 181 6.19 16.15 -15.02
N ILE A 182 6.74 15.50 -13.99
CA ILE A 182 6.08 14.37 -13.29
C ILE A 182 4.65 14.71 -12.83
N GLY A 183 4.43 15.92 -12.30
CA GLY A 183 3.11 16.34 -11.83
C GLY A 183 2.07 16.58 -12.93
N GLY A 184 2.47 16.67 -14.20
CA GLY A 184 1.57 16.88 -15.34
C GLY A 184 1.33 15.63 -16.20
N LEU A 185 2.04 14.52 -15.93
CA LEU A 185 2.01 13.32 -16.78
C LEU A 185 0.61 12.74 -16.94
N TYR A 186 -0.18 12.70 -15.87
CA TYR A 186 -1.51 12.11 -15.95
C TYR A 186 -2.47 13.00 -16.75
N HIS A 187 -2.32 14.32 -16.66
CA HIS A 187 -3.07 15.24 -17.52
C HIS A 187 -2.78 14.99 -19.01
N THR A 188 -1.51 14.85 -19.40
CA THR A 188 -1.13 14.48 -20.78
C THR A 188 -1.68 13.09 -21.16
N ALA A 189 -1.52 12.09 -20.28
CA ALA A 189 -2.01 10.72 -20.51
C ALA A 189 -3.53 10.66 -20.71
N SER A 190 -4.27 11.51 -20.00
CA SER A 190 -5.74 11.52 -20.03
C SER A 190 -6.33 12.00 -21.36
N LYS A 191 -5.56 12.78 -22.14
CA LYS A 191 -5.98 13.30 -23.44
C LYS A 191 -5.82 12.28 -24.57
N ASN A 192 -4.81 11.42 -24.46
CA ASN A 192 -4.43 10.48 -25.52
C ASN A 192 -4.99 9.09 -25.20
N PHE A 193 -6.18 8.78 -25.71
CA PHE A 193 -6.82 7.48 -25.51
C PHE A 193 -6.29 6.45 -26.52
N HIS A 194 -5.14 5.84 -26.19
CA HIS A 194 -4.60 4.72 -26.96
C HIS A 194 -4.43 3.50 -26.04
N GLY A 195 -5.47 2.65 -26.00
CA GLY A 195 -5.44 1.35 -25.34
C GLY A 195 -5.00 0.28 -26.32
N HIS A 196 -3.70 0.13 -26.55
CA HIS A 196 -3.14 -1.06 -27.18
C HIS A 196 -2.68 -1.94 -26.02
N GLY A 197 -3.00 -3.23 -25.96
CA GLY A 197 -2.77 -4.09 -24.78
C GLY A 197 -1.35 -4.16 -24.18
N LYS A 198 -0.39 -3.36 -24.66
CA LYS A 198 0.94 -3.10 -24.10
C LYS A 198 1.19 -1.60 -23.92
N ILE A 199 1.84 -1.22 -22.83
CA ILE A 199 2.20 0.16 -22.53
C ILE A 199 3.29 0.63 -23.50
N ILE A 200 2.96 1.56 -24.39
CA ILE A 200 3.87 2.15 -25.36
C ILE A 200 4.02 3.65 -25.09
N ILE A 201 5.27 4.11 -24.99
CA ILE A 201 5.62 5.53 -24.93
C ILE A 201 6.15 5.93 -26.30
N ASN A 202 5.38 6.71 -27.04
CA ASN A 202 5.75 7.20 -28.36
C ASN A 202 6.29 8.64 -28.27
N SER A 203 7.49 8.91 -28.78
CA SER A 203 8.05 10.26 -28.74
C SER A 203 7.28 11.28 -29.58
N SER A 204 6.42 10.86 -30.52
CA SER A 204 5.52 11.76 -31.23
C SER A 204 4.42 12.34 -30.34
N SER A 205 4.12 11.70 -29.20
CA SER A 205 3.01 12.06 -28.32
C SER A 205 3.45 12.68 -26.99
N TRP A 206 4.75 12.67 -26.70
CA TRP A 206 5.32 13.03 -25.42
C TRP A 206 6.60 13.84 -25.62
N SER A 207 6.82 14.88 -24.84
CA SER A 207 8.10 15.59 -24.84
C SER A 207 9.23 14.70 -24.29
N ALA A 208 10.48 14.96 -24.66
CA ALA A 208 11.63 14.18 -24.19
C ALA A 208 11.70 14.05 -22.66
N ASN A 209 11.36 15.12 -21.93
CA ASN A 209 11.30 15.11 -20.48
C ASN A 209 10.18 14.20 -19.94
N GLU A 210 9.02 14.20 -20.58
CA GLU A 210 7.92 13.31 -20.21
C GLU A 210 8.23 11.85 -20.55
N VAL A 211 8.85 11.58 -21.71
CA VAL A 211 9.32 10.25 -22.10
C VAL A 211 10.25 9.68 -21.04
N LEU A 212 11.29 10.44 -20.65
CA LEU A 212 12.20 10.00 -19.59
C LEU A 212 11.45 9.82 -18.27
N SER A 213 10.60 10.77 -17.87
CA SER A 213 9.86 10.69 -16.61
C SER A 213 9.02 9.41 -16.52
N LEU A 214 8.28 9.09 -17.59
CA LEU A 214 7.46 7.89 -17.67
C LEU A 214 8.31 6.62 -17.63
N GLY A 215 9.39 6.57 -18.42
CA GLY A 215 10.30 5.44 -18.43
C GLY A 215 10.90 5.16 -17.05
N VAL A 216 11.38 6.20 -16.36
CA VAL A 216 11.93 6.10 -15.00
C VAL A 216 10.88 5.64 -13.99
N ILE A 217 9.66 6.17 -14.05
CA ILE A 217 8.57 5.74 -13.17
C ILE A 217 8.24 4.26 -13.42
N PHE A 218 8.05 3.86 -14.67
CA PHE A 218 7.68 2.49 -15.01
C PHE A 218 8.77 1.49 -14.64
N GLU A 219 10.05 1.83 -14.88
CA GLU A 219 11.17 0.99 -14.47
C GLU A 219 11.26 0.86 -12.94
N TYR A 220 11.11 1.97 -12.20
CA TYR A 220 11.12 1.97 -10.73
C TYR A 220 10.02 1.07 -10.14
N PHE A 221 8.83 1.07 -10.75
CA PHE A 221 7.70 0.22 -10.33
C PHE A 221 7.66 -1.15 -11.01
N LYS A 222 8.68 -1.51 -11.81
CA LYS A 222 8.80 -2.78 -12.54
C LYS A 222 7.60 -3.06 -13.47
N ILE A 223 7.13 -2.01 -14.14
CA ILE A 223 6.06 -2.08 -15.13
C ILE A 223 6.72 -2.32 -16.49
N GLU A 224 6.24 -3.30 -17.26
CA GLU A 224 6.75 -3.55 -18.61
C GLU A 224 6.20 -2.49 -19.58
N TRP A 225 7.09 -1.89 -20.37
CA TRP A 225 6.75 -0.86 -21.35
C TRP A 225 7.70 -0.92 -22.55
N SER A 226 7.35 -0.22 -23.63
CA SER A 226 8.19 -0.09 -24.82
C SER A 226 8.25 1.35 -25.33
N TYR A 227 9.37 1.71 -25.94
CA TYR A 227 9.58 3.02 -26.56
C TYR A 227 9.42 2.93 -28.08
N HIS A 228 8.75 3.92 -28.67
CA HIS A 228 8.70 4.13 -30.12
C HIS A 228 9.25 5.52 -30.41
N ASN A 229 10.15 5.60 -31.40
CA ASN A 229 10.65 6.87 -31.90
C ASN A 229 9.58 7.59 -32.76
N ALA A 230 9.91 8.77 -33.28
CA ALA A 230 8.95 9.60 -34.02
C ALA A 230 8.45 8.93 -35.31
N ASP A 231 9.26 8.03 -35.88
CA ASP A 231 8.92 7.24 -37.07
C ASP A 231 8.01 6.03 -36.74
N GLY A 232 7.66 5.85 -35.46
CA GLY A 232 6.87 4.72 -34.97
C GLY A 232 7.63 3.39 -34.97
N LEU A 233 8.92 3.40 -35.29
CA LEU A 233 9.78 2.22 -35.28
C LEU A 233 10.13 1.85 -33.84
N TRP A 234 10.09 0.55 -33.60
CA TRP A 234 10.52 -0.04 -32.34
C TRP A 234 12.04 0.11 -32.26
N SER A 235 12.56 0.93 -31.36
CA SER A 235 13.98 0.83 -31.05
C SER A 235 14.14 -0.41 -30.17
N GLY A 236 14.70 -1.46 -30.77
CA GLY A 236 14.80 -2.80 -30.19
C GLY A 236 15.79 -2.90 -29.04
N VAL A 237 15.62 -2.07 -28.01
CA VAL A 237 16.39 -2.18 -26.79
C VAL A 237 15.72 -3.21 -25.90
N GLU A 238 16.02 -4.49 -26.17
CA GLU A 238 15.87 -5.57 -25.19
C GLU A 238 16.53 -5.15 -23.88
N ARG A 239 15.70 -4.78 -22.89
CA ARG A 239 16.04 -4.62 -21.45
C ARG A 239 17.50 -4.29 -21.16
N LYS A 240 18.01 -3.17 -21.65
CA LYS A 240 19.19 -2.54 -21.08
C LYS A 240 18.87 -1.06 -21.05
N SER A 241 18.57 -0.57 -19.85
CA SER A 241 18.76 0.80 -19.38
C SER A 241 18.84 1.85 -20.49
N PHE A 242 17.94 2.83 -20.49
CA PHE A 242 17.92 4.00 -21.37
C PHE A 242 19.33 4.65 -21.49
N THR A 243 20.20 4.09 -22.35
CA THR A 243 21.56 4.55 -22.58
C THR A 243 21.52 5.35 -23.85
N SER A 244 21.88 6.61 -23.68
CA SER A 244 21.82 7.79 -24.55
C SER A 244 22.59 7.71 -25.88
N ASN A 245 22.71 6.53 -26.49
CA ASN A 245 23.36 6.36 -27.81
C ASN A 245 22.39 6.47 -29.00
N GLU A 246 21.08 6.57 -28.77
CA GLU A 246 20.14 6.98 -29.81
C GLU A 246 19.75 8.43 -29.53
N GLN A 247 20.30 9.34 -30.34
CA GLN A 247 20.14 10.78 -30.20
C GLN A 247 18.65 11.17 -30.21
N ILE A 248 18.23 11.82 -29.11
CA ILE A 248 17.04 12.67 -29.02
C ILE A 248 17.36 14.01 -29.70
#